data_AF-A0A397SK00-F1
#
_entry.id   AF-A0A397SK00-F1
#
_cell.length_a   1.000
_cell.length_b   1.000
_cell.length_c   1.000
_cell.angle_alpha   90.00
_cell.angle_beta   90.00
_cell.angle_gamma   90.00
#
_symmetry.space_group_name_H-M   'P 1'
#
loop_
_entity.id
_entity.type
_entity.pdbx_description
1 polymer ?
#
loop_
_entity_poly.entity_id
_entity_poly.type
_entity_poly.pdbx_seq_one_letter_code
_entity_poly.pdbx_strand_id
1 'polypeptide(L)'
;MEIVTNYRTEFNQLKTRNASIGKTFETIKRGILDEIFDSDRNDKDEDKDNLIQLFEQKDKVMNTTFILTENVLKLLQRKELLRYRDKVNIFNKEVKKRLGSDTWSEVLSIYNKKIYGGIEFKKDDKYLRELEKVLDKVNMTKVELEALIRMKHTSNDEFHQNEIKTLEEDLESLDVDFPNDLKYVKVPLKKLLLALKIWWAPT
;
A
#
# COMPACT_ATOMS: atom_id res chain seq x y z
N MET A 1 4.15 0.86 -11.13
CA MET A 1 2.82 0.48 -10.62
C MET A 1 1.89 -0.20 -11.63
N GLU A 2 1.93 0.12 -12.93
CA GLU A 2 1.13 -0.59 -13.96
C GLU A 2 1.29 -2.12 -13.90
N ILE A 3 2.51 -2.61 -13.68
CA ILE A 3 2.82 -4.04 -13.50
C ILE A 3 2.03 -4.68 -12.35
N VAL A 4 1.96 -4.03 -11.18
CA VAL A 4 1.23 -4.57 -10.01
C VAL A 4 -0.28 -4.58 -10.26
N THR A 5 -0.79 -3.56 -10.96
CA THR A 5 -2.20 -3.49 -11.38
C THR A 5 -2.54 -4.62 -12.34
N ASN A 6 -1.69 -4.90 -13.33
CA ASN A 6 -1.88 -6.01 -14.28
C ASN A 6 -1.92 -7.36 -13.57
N TYR A 7 -0.96 -7.64 -12.69
CA TYR A 7 -0.98 -8.88 -11.89
C TYR A 7 -2.21 -9.01 -11.01
N ARG A 8 -2.75 -7.89 -10.49
CA ARG A 8 -3.98 -7.91 -9.70
C ARG A 8 -5.21 -8.27 -10.54
N THR A 9 -5.28 -7.76 -11.78
CA THR A 9 -6.33 -8.10 -12.74
C THR A 9 -6.28 -9.59 -13.09
N GLU A 10 -5.11 -10.10 -13.47
CA GLU A 10 -4.91 -11.53 -13.76
C GLU A 10 -5.25 -12.42 -12.56
N PHE A 11 -4.80 -12.02 -11.38
CA PHE A 11 -5.10 -12.71 -10.12
C PHE A 11 -6.61 -12.80 -9.85
N ASN A 12 -7.35 -11.71 -10.06
CA ASN A 12 -8.80 -11.69 -9.90
C ASN A 12 -9.50 -12.61 -10.92
N GLN A 13 -9.04 -12.64 -12.17
CA GLN A 13 -9.56 -13.56 -13.18
C GLN A 13 -9.34 -15.02 -12.78
N LEU A 14 -8.14 -15.35 -12.28
CA LEU A 14 -7.83 -16.70 -11.77
C LEU A 14 -8.72 -17.08 -10.59
N LYS A 15 -8.94 -16.16 -9.65
CA LYS A 15 -9.82 -16.37 -8.49
C LYS A 15 -11.27 -16.64 -8.93
N THR A 16 -11.79 -15.87 -9.88
CA THR A 16 -13.12 -16.09 -10.46
C THR A 16 -13.22 -17.43 -11.19
N ARG A 17 -12.21 -17.76 -12.01
CA ARG A 17 -12.15 -19.05 -12.71
C ARG A 17 -12.10 -20.22 -11.74
N ASN A 18 -11.29 -20.13 -10.69
CA ASN A 18 -11.21 -21.16 -9.65
C ASN A 18 -12.56 -21.35 -8.93
N ALA A 19 -13.26 -20.26 -8.60
CA ALA A 19 -14.59 -20.34 -7.99
C ALA A 19 -15.62 -21.01 -8.93
N SER A 20 -15.55 -20.74 -10.24
CA SER A 20 -16.41 -21.41 -11.23
C SER A 20 -16.08 -22.90 -11.35
N ILE A 21 -14.79 -23.24 -11.44
CA ILE A 21 -14.34 -24.63 -11.52
C ILE A 21 -14.74 -25.40 -10.26
N GLY A 22 -14.57 -24.81 -9.07
CA GLY A 22 -14.94 -25.43 -7.80
C GLY A 22 -16.42 -25.83 -7.74
N LYS A 23 -17.33 -24.97 -8.23
CA LYS A 23 -18.77 -25.29 -8.31
C LYS A 23 -19.06 -26.48 -9.22
N THR A 24 -18.47 -26.48 -10.42
CA THR A 24 -18.62 -27.58 -11.38
C THR A 24 -18.01 -28.87 -10.83
N PHE A 25 -16.84 -28.76 -10.20
CA PHE A 25 -16.11 -29.88 -9.63
C PHE A 25 -16.87 -30.53 -8.48
N GLU A 26 -17.45 -29.76 -7.55
CA GLU A 26 -18.26 -30.33 -6.46
C GLU A 26 -19.48 -31.09 -6.97
N THR A 27 -20.08 -30.63 -8.07
CA THR A 27 -21.21 -31.34 -8.72
C THR A 27 -20.75 -32.67 -9.32
N ILE A 28 -19.64 -32.68 -10.06
CA ILE A 28 -19.08 -33.89 -10.69
C ILE A 28 -18.54 -34.87 -9.63
N LYS A 29 -17.83 -34.36 -8.62
CA LYS A 29 -17.28 -35.12 -7.49
C LYS A 29 -18.37 -35.90 -6.79
N ARG A 30 -19.52 -35.27 -6.50
CA ARG A 30 -20.66 -35.95 -5.87
C ARG A 30 -21.16 -37.12 -6.72
N GLY A 31 -21.37 -36.90 -8.02
CA GLY A 31 -21.77 -37.96 -8.94
C GLY A 31 -20.78 -39.13 -9.00
N ILE A 32 -19.47 -38.85 -9.09
CA ILE A 32 -18.43 -39.89 -9.13
C ILE A 32 -18.35 -40.65 -7.80
N LEU A 33 -18.41 -39.95 -6.66
CA LEU A 33 -18.39 -40.60 -5.35
C LEU A 33 -19.64 -41.47 -5.15
N ASP A 34 -20.80 -41.02 -5.59
CA ASP A 34 -22.02 -41.80 -5.51
C ASP A 34 -21.94 -43.04 -6.43
N GLU A 35 -21.41 -42.91 -7.65
CA GLU A 35 -21.21 -44.03 -8.59
C GLU A 35 -20.18 -45.08 -8.12
N ILE A 36 -19.04 -44.64 -7.55
CA ILE A 36 -17.94 -45.54 -7.14
C ILE A 36 -18.29 -46.28 -5.84
N PHE A 37 -19.01 -45.61 -4.94
CA PHE A 37 -19.30 -46.08 -3.59
C PHE A 37 -20.77 -46.52 -3.42
N ASP A 38 -21.52 -46.71 -4.51
CA ASP A 38 -22.88 -47.22 -4.45
C ASP A 38 -22.91 -48.69 -3.98
N SER A 39 -23.39 -48.88 -2.75
CA SER A 39 -23.77 -50.11 -2.05
C SER A 39 -22.70 -51.16 -1.64
N ASP A 40 -22.75 -51.47 -0.33
CA ASP A 40 -22.54 -52.79 0.32
C ASP A 40 -21.16 -53.30 0.80
N ARG A 41 -20.12 -52.47 1.00
CA ARG A 41 -18.92 -52.92 1.75
C ARG A 41 -18.29 -51.84 2.63
N ASN A 42 -18.26 -52.10 3.95
CA ASN A 42 -17.65 -51.24 4.99
C ASN A 42 -16.17 -50.88 4.73
N ASP A 43 -15.43 -51.68 3.96
CA ASP A 43 -14.01 -51.42 3.64
C ASP A 43 -13.80 -50.26 2.64
N LYS A 44 -14.86 -49.79 1.97
CA LYS A 44 -14.78 -48.70 0.99
C LYS A 44 -15.06 -47.31 1.60
N ASP A 45 -15.50 -47.23 2.86
CA ASP A 45 -15.81 -45.97 3.51
C ASP A 45 -14.55 -45.18 3.88
N GLU A 46 -13.47 -45.85 4.29
CA GLU A 46 -12.19 -45.21 4.60
C GLU A 46 -11.55 -44.56 3.35
N ASP A 47 -11.59 -45.24 2.20
CA ASP A 47 -11.10 -44.70 0.93
C ASP A 47 -11.94 -43.51 0.45
N LYS A 48 -13.26 -43.57 0.64
CA LYS A 48 -14.17 -42.46 0.35
C LYS A 48 -13.85 -41.24 1.23
N ASP A 49 -13.67 -41.45 2.53
CA ASP A 49 -13.32 -40.40 3.48
C ASP A 49 -11.94 -39.81 3.19
N ASN A 50 -10.95 -40.65 2.88
CA ASN A 50 -9.61 -40.20 2.47
C ASN A 50 -9.67 -39.33 1.20
N LEU A 51 -10.48 -39.70 0.21
CA LEU A 51 -10.68 -38.89 -1.00
C LEU A 51 -11.36 -37.55 -0.68
N ILE A 52 -12.40 -37.55 0.15
CA ILE A 52 -13.07 -36.32 0.60
C ILE A 52 -12.07 -35.39 1.31
N GLN A 53 -11.28 -35.94 2.24
CA GLN A 53 -10.24 -35.18 2.96
C GLN A 53 -9.19 -34.62 2.01
N LEU A 54 -8.73 -35.38 1.01
CA LEU A 54 -7.77 -34.89 0.01
C LEU A 54 -8.33 -33.70 -0.77
N PHE A 55 -9.62 -33.71 -1.13
CA PHE A 55 -10.26 -32.58 -1.80
C PHE A 55 -10.37 -31.36 -0.89
N GLU A 56 -10.77 -31.54 0.37
CA GLU A 56 -10.84 -30.45 1.35
C GLU A 56 -9.45 -29.83 1.60
N GLN A 57 -8.41 -30.66 1.71
CA GLN A 57 -7.03 -30.22 1.85
C GLN A 57 -6.58 -29.42 0.62
N LYS A 58 -6.88 -29.90 -0.59
CA LYS A 58 -6.58 -29.18 -1.84
C LYS A 58 -7.26 -27.80 -1.85
N ASP A 59 -8.54 -27.72 -1.50
CA ASP A 59 -9.27 -26.44 -1.47
C ASP A 59 -8.71 -25.49 -0.41
N LYS A 60 -8.32 -26.02 0.75
CA LYS A 60 -7.64 -25.26 1.80
C LYS A 60 -6.30 -24.71 1.33
N VAL A 61 -5.47 -25.53 0.67
CA VAL A 61 -4.19 -25.10 0.08
C VAL A 61 -4.44 -24.00 -0.95
N MET A 62 -5.37 -24.21 -1.89
CA MET A 62 -5.70 -23.24 -2.94
C MET A 62 -6.16 -21.89 -2.36
N ASN A 63 -7.08 -21.91 -1.39
CA ASN A 63 -7.55 -20.69 -0.73
C ASN A 63 -6.43 -19.97 0.02
N THR A 64 -5.57 -20.72 0.71
CA THR A 64 -4.40 -20.17 1.40
C THR A 64 -3.46 -19.51 0.41
N THR A 65 -3.18 -20.13 -0.74
CA THR A 65 -2.37 -19.56 -1.82
C THR A 65 -2.97 -18.25 -2.32
N PHE A 66 -4.28 -18.20 -2.60
CA PHE A 66 -4.95 -16.95 -3.00
C PHE A 66 -4.79 -15.85 -1.93
N ILE A 67 -5.00 -16.16 -0.65
CA ILE A 67 -4.83 -15.18 0.43
C ILE A 67 -3.39 -14.67 0.49
N LEU A 68 -2.40 -15.57 0.42
CA LEU A 68 -0.98 -15.19 0.44
C LEU A 68 -0.62 -14.32 -0.76
N THR A 69 -1.03 -14.68 -1.98
CA THR A 69 -0.78 -13.88 -3.18
C THR A 69 -1.44 -12.51 -3.08
N GLU A 70 -2.67 -12.42 -2.58
CA GLU A 70 -3.34 -11.13 -2.36
C GLU A 70 -2.56 -10.25 -1.37
N ASN A 71 -2.04 -10.83 -0.29
CA ASN A 71 -1.21 -10.13 0.68
C ASN A 71 0.12 -9.67 0.06
N VAL A 72 0.77 -10.51 -0.74
CA VAL A 72 2.01 -10.15 -1.46
C VAL A 72 1.75 -8.99 -2.43
N LEU A 73 0.66 -9.02 -3.21
CA LEU A 73 0.30 -7.93 -4.12
C LEU A 73 0.05 -6.61 -3.37
N LYS A 74 -0.63 -6.65 -2.21
CA LYS A 74 -0.82 -5.48 -1.35
C LYS A 74 0.52 -4.92 -0.84
N LEU A 75 1.43 -5.79 -0.42
CA LEU A 75 2.78 -5.39 0.03
C LEU A 75 3.60 -4.76 -1.11
N LEU A 76 3.56 -5.34 -2.31
CA LEU A 76 4.23 -4.79 -3.49
C LEU A 76 3.67 -3.41 -3.87
N GLN A 77 2.34 -3.24 -3.84
CA GLN A 77 1.71 -1.95 -4.09
C GLN A 77 2.13 -0.91 -3.04
N ARG A 78 2.18 -1.28 -1.76
CA ARG A 78 2.69 -0.39 -0.70
C ARG A 78 4.16 -0.04 -0.89
N LYS A 79 5.01 -1.00 -1.26
CA LYS A 79 6.43 -0.77 -1.57
C LYS A 79 6.62 0.25 -2.69
N GLU A 80 5.86 0.13 -3.78
CA GLU A 80 5.89 1.07 -4.89
C GLU A 80 5.54 2.51 -4.47
N LEU A 81 4.74 2.68 -3.42
CA LEU A 81 4.38 4.00 -2.88
C LEU A 81 5.38 4.51 -1.85
N LEU A 82 5.89 3.62 -0.99
CA LEU A 82 6.83 4.00 0.05
C LEU A 82 8.21 4.38 -0.52
N ARG A 83 8.52 4.06 -1.78
CA ARG A 83 9.70 4.59 -2.50
C ARG A 83 9.77 6.11 -2.53
N TYR A 84 8.64 6.81 -2.48
CA TYR A 84 8.61 8.27 -2.41
C TYR A 84 9.13 8.84 -1.08
N ARG A 85 9.47 7.99 -0.09
CA ARG A 85 10.15 8.37 1.16
C ARG A 85 11.37 9.24 0.90
N ASP A 86 12.16 8.92 -0.12
CA ASP A 86 13.38 9.67 -0.43
C ASP A 86 13.04 11.07 -0.97
N LYS A 87 11.97 11.22 -1.76
CA LYS A 87 11.45 12.54 -2.17
C LYS A 87 10.88 13.33 -0.99
N VAL A 88 10.21 12.67 -0.03
CA VAL A 88 9.81 13.29 1.24
C VAL A 88 11.02 13.80 2.03
N ASN A 89 12.11 13.04 2.08
CA ASN A 89 13.35 13.48 2.71
C ASN A 89 13.93 14.72 2.02
N ILE A 90 13.95 14.74 0.69
CA ILE A 90 14.43 15.87 -0.08
C ILE A 90 13.56 17.11 0.15
N PHE A 91 12.24 16.96 0.07
CA PHE A 91 11.29 18.03 0.36
C PHE A 91 11.45 18.61 1.77
N ASN A 92 11.58 17.75 2.78
CA ASN A 92 11.82 18.17 4.16
C ASN A 92 13.12 18.97 4.31
N LYS A 93 14.18 18.63 3.57
CA LYS A 93 15.41 19.43 3.54
C LYS A 93 15.17 20.81 2.94
N GLU A 94 14.37 20.91 1.88
CA GLU A 94 14.01 22.19 1.25
C GLU A 94 13.13 23.07 2.14
N VAL A 95 12.19 22.46 2.87
CA VAL A 95 11.40 23.16 3.91
C VAL A 95 12.32 23.65 5.03
N LYS A 96 13.23 22.80 5.52
CA LYS A 96 14.23 23.16 6.54
C LYS A 96 15.08 24.36 6.11
N LYS A 97 15.56 24.38 4.87
CA LYS A 97 16.36 25.51 4.34
C LYS A 97 15.59 26.84 4.39
N ARG A 98 14.28 26.80 4.11
CA ARG A 98 13.41 28.00 4.06
C ARG A 98 12.94 28.47 5.43
N LEU A 99 12.79 27.55 6.39
CA LEU A 99 12.39 27.88 7.76
C LEU A 99 13.57 28.20 8.68
N GLY A 100 14.75 27.67 8.38
CA GLY A 100 15.87 27.63 9.32
C GLY A 100 15.88 26.34 10.15
N SER A 101 17.08 25.93 10.58
CA SER A 101 17.29 24.64 11.25
C SER A 101 16.55 24.52 12.58
N ASP A 102 16.52 25.60 13.36
CA ASP A 102 15.95 25.59 14.71
C ASP A 102 14.41 25.51 14.64
N THR A 103 13.78 26.38 13.83
CA THR A 103 12.33 26.34 13.59
C THR A 103 11.89 24.98 13.06
N TRP A 104 12.62 24.41 12.10
CA TRP A 104 12.30 23.07 11.58
C TRP A 104 12.40 21.98 12.64
N SER A 105 13.37 22.04 13.55
CA SER A 105 13.53 21.06 14.62
C SER A 105 12.34 21.08 15.58
N GLU A 106 11.84 22.27 15.92
CA GLU A 106 10.63 22.43 16.73
C GLU A 106 9.37 21.93 16.02
N VAL A 107 9.22 22.25 14.72
CA VAL A 107 8.13 21.71 13.89
C VAL A 107 8.13 20.18 13.88
N LEU A 108 9.29 19.55 13.68
CA LEU A 108 9.40 18.09 13.72
C LEU A 108 9.10 17.53 15.11
N SER A 109 9.56 18.19 16.17
CA SER A 109 9.25 17.82 17.56
C SER A 109 7.75 17.81 17.80
N ILE A 110 7.04 18.84 17.34
CA ILE A 110 5.57 18.95 17.41
C ILE A 110 4.90 17.78 16.68
N TYR A 111 5.23 17.55 15.41
CA TYR A 111 4.63 16.45 14.65
C TYR A 111 4.96 15.09 15.26
N ASN A 112 6.20 14.84 15.70
CA ASN A 112 6.58 13.56 16.30
C ASN A 112 5.81 13.31 17.61
N LYS A 113 5.65 14.33 18.48
CA LYS A 113 4.83 14.20 19.69
C LYS A 113 3.37 13.91 19.37
N LYS A 114 2.82 14.48 18.30
CA LYS A 114 1.46 14.17 17.83
C LYS A 114 1.35 12.75 17.30
N ILE A 115 2.31 12.33 16.48
CA ILE A 115 2.31 11.02 15.81
C ILE A 115 2.51 9.89 16.82
N TYR A 116 3.51 10.00 17.70
CA TYR A 116 3.86 8.95 18.65
C TYR A 116 3.12 9.06 19.99
N GLY A 117 2.80 10.27 20.42
CA GLY A 117 2.21 10.53 21.74
C GLY A 117 0.71 10.85 21.70
N GLY A 118 0.10 11.01 20.52
CA GLY A 118 -1.31 11.39 20.39
C GLY A 118 -1.62 12.79 20.94
N ILE A 119 -0.60 13.63 21.12
CA ILE A 119 -0.74 14.97 21.70
C ILE A 119 -1.21 15.93 20.61
N GLU A 120 -2.41 16.49 20.77
CA GLU A 120 -2.90 17.59 19.92
C GLU A 120 -2.29 18.92 20.37
N PHE A 121 -1.73 19.67 19.42
CA PHE A 121 -1.07 20.95 19.72
C PHE A 121 -1.97 22.14 19.49
N LYS A 122 -1.73 23.21 20.26
CA LYS A 122 -2.48 24.46 20.14
C LYS A 122 -2.35 25.02 18.71
N LYS A 123 -3.48 25.49 18.17
CA LYS A 123 -3.59 26.08 16.84
C LYS A 123 -2.64 27.26 16.60
N ASP A 124 -2.18 27.91 17.68
CA ASP A 124 -1.37 29.13 17.70
C ASP A 124 0.10 28.93 18.10
N ASP A 125 0.70 27.78 17.80
CA ASP A 125 2.15 27.62 17.93
C ASP A 125 2.90 28.50 16.91
N LYS A 126 3.88 29.28 17.38
CA LYS A 126 4.65 30.20 16.53
C LYS A 126 5.39 29.48 15.40
N TYR A 127 5.92 28.29 15.67
CA TYR A 127 6.68 27.50 14.70
C TYR A 127 5.74 26.94 13.61
N LEU A 128 4.51 26.57 13.97
CA LEU A 128 3.49 26.15 13.01
C LEU A 128 3.00 27.31 12.13
N ARG A 129 2.95 28.55 12.64
CA ARG A 129 2.64 29.73 11.80
C ARG A 129 3.76 30.06 10.81
N GLU A 130 5.02 29.91 11.21
CA GLU A 130 6.16 30.08 10.30
C GLU A 130 6.17 29.00 9.21
N LEU A 131 5.92 27.75 9.60
CA LEU A 131 5.74 26.63 8.68
C LEU A 131 4.66 26.91 7.64
N GLU A 132 3.49 27.37 8.07
CA GLU A 132 2.35 27.68 7.19
C GLU A 132 2.74 28.67 6.08
N LYS A 133 3.44 29.75 6.42
CA LYS A 133 3.93 30.73 5.42
C LYS A 133 4.85 30.11 4.36
N VAL A 134 5.63 29.08 4.70
CA VAL A 134 6.49 28.37 3.74
C VAL A 134 5.70 27.43 2.87
N LEU A 135 4.74 26.70 3.44
CA LEU A 135 3.92 25.73 2.74
C LEU A 135 2.87 26.41 1.82
N ASP A 136 2.34 27.57 2.21
CA ASP A 136 1.39 28.35 1.40
C ASP A 136 1.96 28.72 0.03
N LYS A 137 3.26 29.00 -0.04
CA LYS A 137 3.97 29.31 -1.30
C LYS A 137 3.94 28.18 -2.32
N VAL A 138 3.67 26.95 -1.87
CA VAL A 138 3.58 25.75 -2.72
C VAL A 138 2.23 25.05 -2.57
N ASN A 139 1.21 25.77 -2.10
CA ASN A 139 -0.16 25.27 -1.91
C ASN A 139 -0.22 23.96 -1.11
N MET A 140 0.62 23.83 -0.08
CA MET A 140 0.63 22.68 0.82
C MET A 140 0.08 23.09 2.18
N THR A 141 -0.74 22.25 2.79
CA THR A 141 -1.25 22.47 4.15
C THR A 141 -0.40 21.75 5.19
N LYS A 142 -0.51 22.17 6.45
CA LYS A 142 0.12 21.49 7.60
C LYS A 142 -0.33 20.03 7.72
N VAL A 143 -1.61 19.75 7.46
CA VAL A 143 -2.17 18.39 7.49
C VAL A 143 -1.59 17.52 6.38
N GLU A 144 -1.39 18.07 5.18
CA GLU A 144 -0.76 17.34 4.08
C GLU A 144 0.72 17.07 4.36
N LEU A 145 1.45 18.01 4.96
CA LEU A 145 2.82 17.77 5.42
C LEU A 145 2.87 16.68 6.50
N GLU A 146 1.95 16.71 7.47
CA GLU A 146 1.83 15.67 8.50
C GLU A 146 1.65 14.29 7.86
N ALA A 147 0.81 14.18 6.83
CA ALA A 147 0.61 12.94 6.09
C ALA A 147 1.92 12.42 5.47
N LEU A 148 2.76 13.30 4.90
CA LEU A 148 4.06 12.92 4.34
C LEU A 148 5.04 12.45 5.43
N ILE A 149 5.04 13.10 6.59
CA ILE A 149 5.87 12.69 7.74
C ILE A 149 5.42 11.32 8.25
N ARG A 150 4.11 11.07 8.40
CA ARG A 150 3.55 9.76 8.78
C ARG A 150 3.91 8.66 7.78
N MET A 151 3.78 8.95 6.49
CA MET A 151 4.18 8.03 5.42
C MET A 151 5.65 7.63 5.55
N LYS A 152 6.54 8.62 5.77
CA LYS A 152 7.98 8.38 5.96
C LYS A 152 8.24 7.47 7.15
N HIS A 153 7.55 7.67 8.28
CA HIS A 153 7.69 6.83 9.47
C HIS A 153 7.19 5.40 9.26
N THR A 154 6.25 5.19 8.34
CA THR A 154 5.73 3.87 7.97
C THR A 154 6.66 3.14 6.99
N SER A 155 7.59 3.85 6.35
CA SER A 155 8.55 3.29 5.41
C SER A 155 9.75 2.68 6.12
N ASN A 156 10.01 1.39 5.89
CA ASN A 156 11.29 0.75 6.22
C ASN A 156 12.37 1.11 5.18
N ASP A 157 13.63 0.74 5.46
CA ASP A 157 14.76 0.95 4.55
C ASP A 157 14.70 0.01 3.32
N GLU A 158 13.93 -1.08 3.35
CA GLU A 158 13.74 -1.97 2.19
C GLU A 158 12.87 -1.35 1.07
N PHE A 159 12.30 -0.17 1.33
CA PHE A 159 11.46 0.59 0.41
C PHE A 159 12.18 1.80 -0.20
N HIS A 160 13.51 1.77 -0.32
CA HIS A 160 14.26 2.81 -1.03
C HIS A 160 13.95 2.86 -2.53
N GLN A 161 14.08 4.05 -3.11
CA GLN A 161 13.99 4.22 -4.56
C GLN A 161 15.30 3.75 -5.21
N ASN A 162 15.29 2.57 -5.82
CA ASN A 162 16.46 1.97 -6.47
C ASN A 162 16.78 2.59 -7.84
N GLU A 163 15.85 3.35 -8.42
CA GLU A 163 15.98 3.95 -9.76
C GLU A 163 15.76 5.47 -9.68
N ILE A 164 16.73 6.23 -10.17
CA ILE A 164 16.65 7.70 -10.21
C ILE A 164 15.60 8.10 -11.25
N LYS A 165 14.52 8.73 -10.78
CA LYS A 165 13.49 9.33 -11.64
C LYS A 165 13.45 10.85 -11.50
N THR A 166 13.16 11.50 -12.61
CA THR A 166 12.84 12.93 -12.70
C THR A 166 11.52 13.24 -11.99
N LEU A 167 11.30 14.52 -11.67
CA LEU A 167 10.05 14.93 -11.00
C LEU A 167 8.82 14.71 -11.91
N GLU A 168 9.00 14.83 -13.22
CA GLU A 168 8.00 14.55 -14.26
C GLU A 168 7.59 13.08 -14.27
N GLU A 169 8.55 12.16 -14.38
CA GLU A 169 8.29 10.71 -14.38
C GLU A 169 7.65 10.25 -13.05
N ASP A 170 8.06 10.88 -11.95
CA ASP A 170 7.47 10.61 -10.64
C ASP A 170 6.02 11.13 -10.54
N LEU A 171 5.70 12.27 -11.16
CA LEU A 171 4.34 12.80 -11.23
C LEU A 171 3.42 11.93 -12.09
N GLU A 172 3.90 11.47 -13.24
CA GLU A 172 3.18 10.53 -14.11
C GLU A 172 2.94 9.21 -13.38
N SER A 173 3.94 8.73 -12.64
CA SER A 173 3.85 7.50 -11.84
C SER A 173 2.85 7.58 -10.67
N LEU A 174 2.42 8.78 -10.26
CA LEU A 174 1.38 8.95 -9.24
C LEU A 174 -0.04 8.76 -9.79
N ASP A 175 -0.23 8.68 -11.11
CA ASP A 175 -1.54 8.51 -11.73
C ASP A 175 -2.02 7.04 -11.73
N VAL A 176 -2.00 6.46 -10.55
CA VAL A 176 -2.40 5.08 -10.29
C VAL A 176 -3.24 5.02 -9.02
N ASP A 177 -3.97 3.92 -8.85
CA ASP A 177 -4.79 3.71 -7.66
C ASP A 177 -3.93 3.40 -6.43
N PHE A 178 -4.18 4.16 -5.36
CA PHE A 178 -3.55 3.93 -4.07
C PHE A 178 -4.40 2.95 -3.26
N PRO A 179 -3.78 2.05 -2.49
CA PRO A 179 -4.47 1.31 -1.44
C PRO A 179 -5.27 2.26 -0.53
N ASN A 180 -6.43 1.81 -0.05
CA ASN A 180 -7.31 2.65 0.78
C ASN A 180 -6.59 3.23 2.02
N ASP A 181 -5.69 2.44 2.63
CA ASP A 181 -4.87 2.83 3.77
C ASP A 181 -3.79 3.86 3.45
N LEU A 182 -3.48 4.11 2.17
CA LEU A 182 -2.51 5.11 1.72
C LEU A 182 -3.12 6.19 0.83
N LYS A 183 -4.43 6.15 0.54
CA LYS A 183 -5.09 7.11 -0.35
C LYS A 183 -4.90 8.57 0.09
N TYR A 184 -4.79 8.79 1.40
CA TYR A 184 -4.59 10.12 1.99
C TYR A 184 -3.24 10.77 1.63
N VAL A 185 -2.23 10.00 1.18
CA VAL A 185 -0.91 10.56 0.83
C VAL A 185 -0.77 10.96 -0.65
N LYS A 186 -1.69 10.54 -1.52
CA LYS A 186 -1.61 10.79 -2.97
C LYS A 186 -1.54 12.28 -3.32
N VAL A 187 -2.47 13.07 -2.76
CA VAL A 187 -2.52 14.52 -2.98
C VAL A 187 -1.28 15.22 -2.38
N PRO A 188 -0.90 14.95 -1.10
CA PRO A 188 0.35 15.46 -0.55
C PRO A 188 1.59 15.18 -1.40
N LEU A 189 1.74 13.95 -1.93
CA LEU A 189 2.89 13.57 -2.76
C LEU A 189 2.92 14.36 -4.07
N LYS A 190 1.77 14.54 -4.73
CA LYS A 190 1.68 15.35 -5.95
C LYS A 190 2.10 16.80 -5.68
N LYS A 191 1.59 17.39 -4.59
CA LYS A 191 1.96 18.75 -4.17
C LYS A 191 3.44 18.87 -3.82
N LEU A 192 4.01 17.86 -3.16
CA LEU A 192 5.44 17.81 -2.86
C LEU A 192 6.29 17.85 -4.13
N LEU A 193 5.96 17.04 -5.14
CA LEU A 193 6.74 17.01 -6.38
C LEU A 193 6.65 18.35 -7.11
N LEU A 194 5.45 18.94 -7.18
CA LEU A 194 5.26 20.28 -7.75
C LEU A 194 6.01 21.36 -6.97
N ALA A 195 6.05 21.27 -5.64
CA ALA A 195 6.80 22.18 -4.79
C ALA A 195 8.31 22.13 -5.09
N LEU A 196 8.87 20.93 -5.27
CA LEU A 196 10.26 20.75 -5.68
C LEU A 196 10.52 21.39 -7.06
N LYS A 197 9.61 21.23 -8.03
CA LYS A 197 9.72 21.90 -9.33
C LYS A 197 9.76 23.42 -9.21
N ILE A 198 8.87 24.00 -8.39
CA ILE A 198 8.84 25.45 -8.14
C ILE A 198 10.14 25.93 -7.50
N TRP A 199 10.66 25.18 -6.54
CA TRP A 199 11.82 25.57 -5.75
C TRP A 199 13.17 25.36 -6.43
N TRP A 200 13.22 24.50 -7.44
CA TRP A 200 14.44 24.22 -8.22
C TRP A 200 14.41 24.81 -9.63
N ALA A 201 13.33 25.50 -10.00
CA ALA A 201 13.28 26.23 -11.25
C ALA A 201 14.46 27.23 -11.30
N PRO A 202 15.25 27.25 -12.40
CA PRO A 202 16.32 28.22 -12.54
C PRO A 202 15.72 29.63 -12.55
N THR A 203 16.18 30.46 -11.61
CA THR A 203 15.86 31.88 -11.49
C THR A 203 16.65 32.73 -12.46
#